data_AF-A0A0G4N9L4-F1
#
_entry.id   AF-A0A0G4N9L4-F1
#
_cell.length_a   1.000
_cell.length_b   1.000
_cell.length_c   1.000
_cell.angle_alpha   90.00
_cell.angle_beta   90.00
_cell.angle_gamma   90.00
#
_symmetry.space_group_name_H-M   'P 1'
#
loop_
_entity.id
_entity.type
_entity.pdbx_description
1 polymer ?
#
loop_
_entity_poly.entity_id
_entity_poly.type
_entity_poly.pdbx_seq_one_letter_code
_entity_poly.pdbx_strand_id
1 'polypeptide(L)'
;MHLNYLLGAMLIATAATAKTVVGKAYGFATGVTGGGSAKAVTPTSASELAKLLADDVPRTIVINKTWDFTGSKATGSGCDRKSCSAKNGGQLYLGTLSCGGSDNVAVSSIKYDKAGLEPLIGY
;
A
#
# COMPACT_ATOMS: atom_id res chain seq x y z
N MET A 1 33.03 45.72 -38.97
CA MET A 1 32.29 45.99 -37.72
C MET A 1 31.60 44.69 -37.32
N HIS A 2 32.26 43.88 -36.48
CA HIS A 2 31.71 42.60 -36.02
C HIS A 2 31.14 42.79 -34.62
N LEU A 3 29.83 42.54 -34.50
CA LEU A 3 29.05 42.74 -33.29
C LEU A 3 28.93 41.39 -32.58
N ASN A 4 29.68 41.19 -31.49
CA ASN A 4 29.58 39.99 -30.65
C ASN A 4 28.35 40.09 -29.74
N TYR A 5 27.35 39.24 -29.95
CA TYR A 5 26.29 39.02 -28.96
C TYR A 5 26.65 37.80 -28.09
N LEU A 6 27.05 38.07 -26.85
CA LEU A 6 27.12 37.05 -25.81
C LEU A 6 25.69 36.82 -25.28
N LEU A 7 25.06 35.71 -25.68
CA LEU A 7 23.84 35.22 -25.04
C LEU A 7 24.24 34.54 -23.72
N GLY A 8 23.93 35.19 -22.59
CA GLY A 8 24.00 34.57 -21.27
C GLY A 8 22.84 33.59 -21.08
N ALA A 9 23.14 32.31 -20.94
CA ALA A 9 22.14 31.29 -20.58
C ALA A 9 21.86 31.34 -19.07
N MET A 10 20.67 31.79 -18.69
CA MET A 10 20.20 31.73 -17.30
C MET A 10 19.67 30.32 -17.01
N LEU A 11 20.44 29.51 -16.28
CA LEU A 11 19.98 28.23 -15.75
C LEU A 11 18.97 28.48 -14.62
N ILE A 12 17.69 28.26 -14.91
CA ILE A 12 16.65 28.17 -13.88
C ILE A 12 16.84 26.83 -13.16
N ALA A 13 17.53 26.85 -12.03
CA ALA A 13 17.60 25.70 -11.15
C ALA A 13 16.21 25.46 -10.55
N THR A 14 15.48 24.46 -11.07
CA THR A 14 14.26 23.97 -10.43
C THR A 14 14.67 23.29 -9.12
N ALA A 15 14.37 23.93 -7.98
CA ALA A 15 14.56 23.31 -6.68
C ALA A 15 13.64 22.08 -6.60
N ALA A 16 14.22 20.89 -6.79
CA ALA A 16 13.52 19.64 -6.56
C ALA A 16 13.21 19.57 -5.05
N THR A 17 11.93 19.67 -4.68
CA THR A 17 11.53 19.45 -3.29
C THR A 17 11.82 18.00 -2.94
N ALA A 18 12.74 17.80 -2.00
CA ALA A 18 13.05 16.46 -1.50
C ALA A 18 11.81 15.91 -0.78
N LYS A 19 11.15 14.90 -1.37
CA LYS A 19 10.06 14.18 -0.71
C LYS A 19 10.67 13.29 0.36
N THR A 20 10.50 13.68 1.62
CA THR A 20 11.14 13.03 2.79
C THR A 20 10.12 12.78 3.90
N VAL A 21 10.47 11.89 4.82
CA VAL A 21 9.69 11.65 6.04
C VAL A 21 9.81 12.88 6.94
N VAL A 22 8.66 13.38 7.42
CA VAL A 22 8.60 14.54 8.32
C VAL A 22 8.55 14.07 9.77
N GLY A 23 9.41 14.64 10.63
CA GLY A 23 9.48 14.32 12.05
C GLY A 23 10.40 13.13 12.37
N LYS A 24 10.32 12.64 13.60
CA LYS A 24 11.08 11.50 14.12
C LYS A 24 10.15 10.60 14.94
N ALA A 25 10.37 9.29 14.89
CA ALA A 25 9.66 8.34 15.75
C ALA A 25 10.03 8.56 17.22
N TYR A 26 9.07 8.34 18.11
CA TYR A 26 9.23 8.39 19.58
C TYR A 26 8.88 7.03 20.20
N GLY A 27 9.25 6.83 21.47
CA GLY A 27 8.97 5.58 22.20
C GLY A 27 9.85 4.41 21.76
N PHE A 28 9.30 3.19 21.71
CA PHE A 28 10.06 1.98 21.40
C PHE A 28 10.72 1.98 20.02
N ALA A 29 10.15 2.68 19.05
CA ALA A 29 10.69 2.80 17.69
C ALA A 29 11.63 4.02 17.52
N THR A 30 12.11 4.63 18.61
CA THR A 30 13.08 5.74 18.52
C THR A 30 14.34 5.26 17.80
N GLY A 31 14.80 6.02 16.81
CA GLY A 31 16.01 5.73 16.05
C GLY A 31 15.80 5.00 14.72
N VAL A 32 14.57 4.63 14.35
CA VAL A 32 14.30 4.06 13.02
C VAL A 32 14.66 5.05 11.90
N THR A 33 15.34 4.55 10.87
CA THR A 33 15.74 5.34 9.70
C THR A 33 14.92 5.03 8.45
N GLY A 34 14.29 3.84 8.38
CA GLY A 34 13.67 3.36 7.15
C GLY A 34 14.67 3.40 5.98
N GLY A 35 14.29 4.04 4.88
CA GLY A 35 15.17 4.30 3.74
C GLY A 35 16.35 5.25 3.99
N GLY A 36 16.45 5.87 5.17
CA GLY A 36 17.54 6.77 5.54
C GLY A 36 17.66 7.95 4.58
N SER A 37 18.85 8.13 4.00
CA SER A 37 19.13 9.17 2.99
C SER A 37 18.92 8.68 1.55
N ALA A 38 18.28 7.52 1.33
CA ALA A 38 18.01 7.03 -0.01
C ALA A 38 17.15 8.04 -0.80
N LYS A 39 17.54 8.28 -2.05
CA LYS A 39 16.80 9.17 -2.95
C LYS A 39 15.37 8.65 -3.12
N ALA A 40 14.41 9.57 -3.06
CA ALA A 40 13.01 9.25 -3.25
C ALA A 40 12.75 8.62 -4.63
N VAL A 41 12.02 7.51 -4.65
CA VAL A 41 11.52 6.85 -5.85
C VAL A 41 10.00 6.96 -5.89
N THR A 42 9.43 7.24 -7.06
CA THR A 42 7.98 7.25 -7.26
C THR A 42 7.66 6.10 -8.22
N PRO A 43 7.00 5.02 -7.74
CA PRO A 43 6.62 3.93 -8.63
C PRO A 43 5.67 4.44 -9.72
N THR A 44 5.70 3.79 -10.87
CA THR A 44 4.84 4.09 -12.02
C THR A 44 3.64 3.15 -12.09
N SER A 45 3.77 1.92 -11.58
CA SER A 45 2.73 0.87 -11.57
C SER A 45 2.59 0.18 -10.20
N ALA A 46 1.44 -0.45 -9.96
CA ALA A 46 1.18 -1.19 -8.72
C ALA A 46 2.15 -2.39 -8.56
N SER A 47 2.52 -3.04 -9.67
CA SER A 47 3.55 -4.09 -9.67
C SER A 47 4.93 -3.56 -9.31
N GLU A 48 5.30 -2.37 -9.79
CA GLU A 48 6.57 -1.74 -9.42
C GLU A 48 6.58 -1.35 -7.94
N LEU A 49 5.48 -0.80 -7.41
CA LEU A 49 5.34 -0.53 -5.98
C LEU A 49 5.58 -1.80 -5.15
N ALA A 50 4.95 -2.92 -5.52
CA ALA A 50 5.13 -4.18 -4.81
C ALA A 50 6.60 -4.66 -4.84
N LYS A 51 7.27 -4.57 -5.99
CA LYS A 51 8.70 -4.93 -6.12
C LYS A 51 9.60 -4.06 -5.25
N LEU A 52 9.39 -2.74 -5.26
CA LEU A 52 10.18 -1.80 -4.46
C LEU A 52 9.97 -2.00 -2.96
N LEU A 53 8.79 -2.45 -2.54
CA LEU A 53 8.49 -2.74 -1.14
C LEU A 53 9.13 -4.06 -0.65
N ALA A 54 9.30 -5.03 -1.55
CA ALA A 54 9.71 -6.39 -1.20
C ALA A 54 11.22 -6.66 -1.30
N ASP A 55 12.01 -5.72 -1.84
CA ASP A 55 13.46 -5.90 -1.92
C ASP A 55 14.19 -5.53 -0.62
N ASP A 56 15.48 -5.87 -0.58
CA ASP A 56 16.38 -5.68 0.56
C ASP A 56 17.16 -4.36 0.48
N VAL A 57 16.77 -3.44 -0.39
CA VAL A 57 17.45 -2.15 -0.57
C VAL A 57 16.76 -1.07 0.27
N PRO A 58 17.52 -0.24 1.04
CA PRO A 58 16.94 0.91 1.71
C PRO A 58 16.28 1.88 0.71
N ARG A 59 14.97 2.14 0.85
CA ARG A 59 14.20 2.99 -0.08
C ARG A 59 13.33 4.01 0.63
N THR A 60 13.19 5.17 -0.01
CA THR A 60 12.16 6.17 0.27
C THR A 60 11.14 6.13 -0.86
N ILE A 61 10.00 5.46 -0.65
CA ILE A 61 8.99 5.25 -1.69
C ILE A 61 7.86 6.27 -1.53
N VAL A 62 7.60 7.01 -2.61
CA VAL A 62 6.58 8.06 -2.63
C VAL A 62 5.26 7.50 -3.13
N ILE A 63 4.23 7.60 -2.28
CA ILE A 63 2.84 7.30 -2.64
C ILE A 63 2.14 8.61 -3.00
N ASN A 64 1.82 8.82 -4.28
CA ASN A 64 1.25 10.07 -4.80
C ASN A 64 -0.05 9.89 -5.60
N LYS A 65 -0.58 8.67 -5.64
CA LYS A 65 -1.82 8.30 -6.31
C LYS A 65 -2.40 7.03 -5.68
N THR A 66 -3.64 6.71 -6.02
CA THR A 66 -4.26 5.44 -5.65
C THR A 66 -3.59 4.28 -6.36
N TRP A 67 -3.27 3.23 -5.61
CA TRP A 67 -2.75 1.97 -6.12
C TRP A 67 -3.82 0.90 -5.94
N ASP A 68 -4.51 0.57 -7.04
CA ASP A 68 -5.56 -0.44 -7.04
C ASP A 68 -4.93 -1.83 -7.26
N PHE A 69 -5.01 -2.69 -6.24
CA PHE A 69 -4.61 -4.09 -6.31
C PHE A 69 -5.81 -5.04 -6.44
N THR A 70 -7.04 -4.50 -6.49
CA THR A 70 -8.25 -5.31 -6.67
C THR A 70 -8.33 -5.87 -8.09
N GLY A 71 -9.14 -6.92 -8.26
CA GLY A 71 -9.44 -7.52 -9.56
C GLY A 71 -9.41 -9.04 -9.56
N SER A 72 -8.82 -9.66 -8.55
CA SER A 72 -8.72 -11.12 -8.44
C SER A 72 -9.92 -11.67 -7.68
N LYS A 73 -11.00 -12.03 -8.37
CA LYS A 73 -12.23 -12.50 -7.70
C LYS A 73 -12.15 -13.99 -7.36
N ALA A 74 -12.64 -14.35 -6.17
CA ALA A 74 -12.72 -15.73 -5.69
C ALA A 74 -14.01 -15.97 -4.89
N THR A 75 -14.31 -17.26 -4.66
CA THR A 75 -15.39 -17.70 -3.77
C THR A 75 -14.87 -18.66 -2.73
N GLY A 76 -15.43 -18.60 -1.52
CA GLY A 76 -15.03 -19.45 -0.41
C GLY A 76 -16.18 -19.65 0.58
N SER A 77 -16.06 -20.68 1.41
CA SER A 77 -16.99 -20.93 2.50
C SER A 77 -16.71 -20.02 3.69
N GLY A 78 -17.69 -19.90 4.57
CA GLY A 78 -17.61 -19.10 5.77
C GLY A 78 -18.87 -19.20 6.62
N CYS A 79 -19.20 -18.14 7.37
CA CYS A 79 -20.42 -18.09 8.16
C CYS A 79 -20.97 -16.68 8.33
N ASP A 80 -22.27 -16.63 8.64
CA ASP A 80 -23.00 -15.45 9.07
C ASP A 80 -23.34 -15.60 10.56
N ARG A 81 -23.11 -14.54 11.35
CA ARG A 81 -23.36 -14.57 12.79
C ARG A 81 -24.76 -14.04 13.07
N LYS A 82 -25.67 -14.86 13.60
CA LYS A 82 -27.10 -14.50 13.75
C LYS A 82 -27.29 -13.22 14.56
N SER A 83 -26.56 -13.06 15.66
CA SER A 83 -26.61 -11.88 16.53
C SER A 83 -26.12 -10.59 15.86
N CYS A 84 -25.32 -10.67 14.80
CA CYS A 84 -24.80 -9.53 14.02
C CYS A 84 -24.74 -9.90 12.54
N SER A 85 -25.90 -10.26 11.98
CA SER A 85 -25.98 -10.82 10.64
C SER A 85 -25.69 -9.77 9.56
N ALA A 86 -25.08 -10.19 8.45
CA ALA A 86 -24.86 -9.33 7.29
C ALA A 86 -26.15 -8.66 6.77
N LYS A 87 -27.30 -9.31 6.92
CA LYS A 87 -28.61 -8.73 6.54
C LYS A 87 -29.02 -7.52 7.40
N ASN A 88 -28.42 -7.37 8.58
CA ASN A 88 -28.70 -6.33 9.57
C ASN A 88 -27.50 -5.37 9.74
N GLY A 89 -26.60 -5.29 8.74
CA GLY A 89 -25.43 -4.40 8.78
C GLY A 89 -24.16 -5.02 9.39
N GLY A 90 -24.18 -6.31 9.73
CA GLY A 90 -22.98 -7.06 10.11
C GLY A 90 -22.11 -7.46 8.91
N GLN A 91 -21.14 -8.34 9.15
CA GLN A 91 -20.24 -8.86 8.12
C GLN A 91 -20.26 -10.39 8.12
N LEU A 92 -20.02 -10.98 6.93
CA LEU A 92 -19.75 -12.41 6.82
C LEU A 92 -18.30 -12.70 7.23
N TYR A 93 -18.08 -13.82 7.89
CA TYR A 93 -16.75 -14.34 8.16
C TYR A 93 -16.33 -15.24 7.01
N LEU A 94 -15.17 -14.98 6.42
CA LEU A 94 -14.56 -15.84 5.42
C LEU A 94 -13.71 -16.93 6.10
N GLY A 95 -13.84 -18.18 5.63
CA GLY A 95 -13.15 -19.34 6.21
C GLY A 95 -13.89 -19.94 7.42
N THR A 96 -13.35 -21.02 7.99
CA THR A 96 -14.03 -21.81 9.05
C THR A 96 -13.55 -21.53 10.47
N LEU A 97 -12.39 -20.89 10.64
CA LEU A 97 -11.74 -20.69 11.95
C LEU A 97 -12.62 -19.92 12.93
N SER A 98 -13.34 -18.90 12.46
CA SER A 98 -14.22 -18.06 13.29
C SER A 98 -15.68 -18.54 13.31
N CYS A 99 -15.96 -19.67 12.66
CA CYS A 99 -17.33 -20.16 12.45
C CYS A 99 -17.78 -21.23 13.44
N GLY A 100 -17.02 -21.45 14.51
CA GLY A 100 -17.43 -22.30 15.62
C GLY A 100 -18.59 -21.68 16.43
N GLY A 101 -19.42 -22.51 17.03
CA GLY A 101 -20.50 -22.10 17.93
C GLY A 101 -21.88 -22.00 17.30
N SER A 102 -22.93 -22.01 18.14
CA SER A 102 -24.34 -22.09 17.74
C SER A 102 -24.93 -20.80 17.15
N ASP A 103 -24.27 -19.66 17.39
CA ASP A 103 -24.63 -18.35 16.86
C ASP A 103 -24.19 -18.18 15.38
N ASN A 104 -23.33 -19.04 14.87
CA ASN A 104 -22.85 -19.00 13.50
C ASN A 104 -23.66 -19.93 12.58
N VAL A 105 -24.02 -19.43 11.40
CA VAL A 105 -24.70 -20.17 10.33
C VAL A 105 -23.75 -20.31 9.15
N ALA A 106 -23.54 -21.53 8.68
CA ALA A 106 -22.66 -21.77 7.55
C ALA A 106 -23.15 -21.07 6.26
N VAL A 107 -22.20 -20.46 5.55
CA VAL A 107 -22.39 -19.86 4.23
C VAL A 107 -21.43 -20.54 3.27
N SER A 108 -21.96 -21.12 2.20
CA SER A 108 -21.17 -21.95 1.27
C SER A 108 -20.42 -21.14 0.21
N SER A 109 -20.85 -19.92 -0.08
CA SER A 109 -20.29 -19.09 -1.15
C SER A 109 -20.29 -17.61 -0.79
N ILE A 110 -19.15 -17.14 -0.32
CA ILE A 110 -18.83 -15.72 -0.10
C ILE A 110 -17.96 -15.28 -1.27
N LYS A 111 -18.35 -14.21 -1.96
CA LYS A 111 -17.54 -13.58 -3.02
C LYS A 111 -16.60 -12.55 -2.40
N TYR A 112 -15.32 -12.63 -2.74
CA TYR A 112 -14.31 -11.70 -2.23
C TYR A 112 -13.22 -11.45 -3.28
N ASP A 113 -12.39 -10.44 -3.01
CA ASP A 113 -11.18 -10.19 -3.78
C ASP A 113 -9.99 -10.88 -3.11
N LYS A 114 -9.33 -11.79 -3.82
CA LYS A 114 -8.20 -12.58 -3.35
C LYS A 114 -7.00 -11.70 -2.99
N ALA A 115 -6.85 -10.53 -3.61
CA ALA A 115 -5.74 -9.63 -3.30
C ALA A 115 -5.72 -9.21 -1.83
N GLY A 116 -6.88 -9.18 -1.15
CA GLY A 116 -6.95 -8.89 0.28
C GLY A 116 -6.39 -9.99 1.19
N LEU A 117 -6.20 -11.21 0.67
CA LEU A 117 -5.63 -12.34 1.42
C LEU A 117 -4.11 -12.47 1.26
N GLU A 118 -3.54 -11.82 0.25
CA GLU A 118 -2.12 -11.93 -0.10
C GLU A 118 -1.44 -10.57 0.16
N PRO A 119 -0.77 -10.39 1.32
CA PRO A 119 -0.07 -9.14 1.60
C PRO A 119 1.05 -8.91 0.59
N LEU A 120 1.37 -7.64 0.30
CA LEU A 120 2.39 -7.28 -0.68
C LEU A 120 3.80 -7.82 -0.33
N ILE A 121 4.06 -8.05 0.95
CA ILE A 121 5.26 -8.68 1.48
C ILE A 121 4.81 -9.83 2.38
N GLY A 122 5.23 -11.05 2.07
CA GLY A 122 5.04 -12.20 2.95
C GLY A 122 6.06 -12.18 4.09
N TYR A 123 5.65 -12.63 5.26
CA TYR A 123 6.54 -12.85 6.42
C TYR A 123 7.11 -14.27 6.42
#